data_AF-A0A381YV26-F1
#
_entry.id   AF-A0A381YV26-F1
#
_cell.length_a   1.000
_cell.length_b   1.000
_cell.length_c   1.000
_cell.angle_alpha   90.00
_cell.angle_beta   90.00
_cell.angle_gamma   90.00
#
_symmetry.space_group_name_H-M   'P 1'
#
loop_
_entity.id
_entity.type
_entity.pdbx_description
1 polymer ?
#
loop_
_entity_poly.entity_id
_entity_poly.type
_entity_poly.pdbx_seq_one_letter_code
_entity_poly.pdbx_strand_id
1 'polypeptide(L)'
;MKTCKRLMAVLLIGPVLAMGWVAAAYAHGEKAQEAFLRMQTIGFFDTEYSTDKPVTGDEITLKQGEEWHVKGTMKILETWPKTIDPPEVAYIGVTTQGPTSIMTKRVVNGKDTPHSINLDRGDVFNYEMTLQGRRVGRWHYHPIIGVEGAGSVMGPGLWINIEEAPGGFSFPVTLINGETVDLENYGFSLVWTLNLLGLVLGLWFMWHWTVPRATITRLAINLKIGLHDTGDDFGLIQPKDYKVMDILAVLTIILLGAGYWYGAATYPGGIPQQVIRFAPPEAHQDANFVSIKALEQAKYDVAGHTLVLPIEVTNTGDSPMTVSGFNTSTLVFNSNASSGGRQVNVEPSDAIYPNETKSLTLSMRDTVWEEERMMPIGEALMSVTGVVTFENQDGHINRITVQMPLNPSSFTDYSGAAYF
;
A
#
# COMPACT_ATOMS: atom_id res chain seq x y z
N MET A 1 43.43 -15.21 25.50
CA MET A 1 42.11 -15.59 26.04
C MET A 1 41.23 -14.41 26.50
N LYS A 2 41.74 -13.35 27.15
CA LYS A 2 40.89 -12.23 27.62
C LYS A 2 40.33 -11.32 26.50
N THR A 3 41.05 -11.18 25.38
CA THR A 3 40.67 -10.32 24.25
C THR A 3 39.56 -10.93 23.37
N CYS A 4 39.57 -12.25 23.13
CA CYS A 4 38.48 -12.96 22.42
C CYS A 4 37.12 -12.85 23.12
N LYS A 5 37.09 -12.88 24.46
CA LYS A 5 35.84 -12.79 25.23
C LYS A 5 35.20 -11.38 25.13
N ARG A 6 36.01 -10.33 24.98
CA ARG A 6 35.52 -8.95 24.83
C ARG A 6 34.99 -8.66 23.42
N LEU A 7 35.63 -9.20 22.39
CA LEU A 7 35.16 -9.12 21.00
C LEU A 7 33.85 -9.88 20.79
N MET A 8 33.69 -11.08 21.39
CA MET A 8 32.41 -11.81 21.34
C MET A 8 31.29 -11.07 22.08
N ALA A 9 31.59 -10.43 23.22
CA ALA A 9 30.58 -9.64 23.95
C ALA A 9 30.12 -8.41 23.16
N VAL A 10 31.01 -7.72 22.44
CA VAL A 10 30.65 -6.58 21.60
C VAL A 10 29.85 -7.01 20.36
N LEU A 11 30.21 -8.14 19.73
CA LEU A 11 29.48 -8.70 18.59
C LEU A 11 28.08 -9.24 18.95
N LEU A 12 27.87 -9.70 20.18
CA LEU A 12 26.58 -10.24 20.63
C LEU A 12 25.67 -9.18 21.27
N ILE A 13 26.22 -8.16 21.92
CA ILE A 13 25.42 -7.16 22.66
C ILE A 13 25.16 -5.90 21.81
N GLY A 14 26.05 -5.57 20.87
CA GLY A 14 25.89 -4.41 19.98
C GLY A 14 24.61 -4.42 19.15
N PRO A 15 24.22 -5.55 18.52
CA PRO A 15 22.97 -5.64 17.78
C PRO A 15 21.73 -5.56 18.70
N VAL A 16 21.81 -6.13 19.91
CA VAL A 16 20.70 -6.16 20.87
C VAL A 16 20.41 -4.76 21.44
N LEU A 17 21.43 -3.92 21.63
CA LEU A 17 21.27 -2.55 22.09
C LEU A 17 20.87 -1.57 20.96
N ALA A 18 21.18 -1.89 19.70
CA ALA A 18 20.76 -1.10 18.54
C ALA A 18 19.28 -1.33 18.17
N MET A 19 18.67 -2.44 18.61
CA MET A 19 17.23 -2.72 18.49
C MET A 19 16.42 -2.04 19.61
N GLY A 20 16.74 -0.78 19.91
CA GLY A 20 15.93 0.02 20.82
C GLY A 20 14.46 -0.08 20.43
N TRP A 21 13.61 -0.39 21.40
CA TRP A 21 12.16 -0.45 21.25
C TRP A 21 11.65 0.94 20.81
N VAL A 22 11.55 1.14 19.50
CA VAL A 22 10.75 2.22 18.94
C VAL A 22 9.30 1.81 19.17
N ALA A 23 8.58 2.55 20.00
CA ALA A 23 7.15 2.35 20.15
C ALA A 23 6.52 2.40 18.75
N ALA A 24 5.75 1.36 18.39
CA ALA A 24 5.07 1.33 17.10
C ALA A 24 4.14 2.55 17.02
N ALA A 25 4.48 3.50 16.16
CA ALA A 25 3.55 4.55 15.78
C ALA A 25 2.51 3.91 14.87
N TYR A 26 1.28 3.78 15.36
CA TYR A 26 0.11 3.36 14.56
C TYR A 26 -0.43 4.55 13.75
N ALA A 27 0.47 5.30 13.11
CA ALA A 27 0.10 6.44 12.28
C ALA A 27 0.07 5.98 10.82
N HIS A 28 -1.13 5.99 10.25
CA HIS A 28 -1.32 5.80 8.83
C HIS A 28 -1.12 7.15 8.14
N GLY A 29 -0.31 7.16 7.08
CA GLY A 29 0.26 8.38 6.52
C GLY A 29 -0.72 9.24 5.71
N GLU A 30 -1.99 8.85 5.56
CA GLU A 30 -2.98 9.53 4.71
C GLU A 30 -3.21 10.98 5.11
N LYS A 31 -3.19 11.28 6.42
CA LYS A 31 -3.35 12.64 6.95
C LYS A 31 -2.14 13.55 6.64
N ALA A 32 -1.02 12.98 6.24
CA ALA A 32 0.17 13.72 5.83
C ALA A 32 0.22 14.00 4.31
N GLN A 33 -0.65 13.37 3.52
CA GLN A 33 -0.77 13.64 2.09
C GLN A 33 -1.56 14.93 1.86
N GLU A 34 -1.23 15.66 0.79
CA GLU A 34 -1.98 16.85 0.38
C GLU A 34 -3.44 16.47 0.06
N ALA A 35 -4.38 17.21 0.64
CA ALA A 35 -5.80 16.98 0.54
C ALA A 35 -6.27 17.02 -0.91
N PHE A 36 -5.78 17.98 -1.72
CA PHE A 36 -6.22 18.10 -3.11
C PHE A 36 -5.85 16.85 -3.94
N LEU A 37 -4.68 16.24 -3.69
CA LEU A 37 -4.26 15.01 -4.38
C LEU A 37 -5.16 13.84 -4.00
N ARG A 38 -5.47 13.71 -2.70
CA ARG A 38 -6.40 12.70 -2.19
C ARG A 38 -7.80 12.83 -2.79
N MET A 39 -8.28 14.06 -2.98
CA MET A 39 -9.60 14.35 -3.51
C MET A 39 -9.72 14.19 -5.04
N GLN A 40 -8.62 14.37 -5.79
CA GLN A 40 -8.64 14.43 -7.26
C GLN A 40 -8.22 13.15 -7.95
N THR A 41 -7.68 12.18 -7.21
CA THR A 41 -7.15 10.95 -7.78
C THR A 41 -8.22 9.88 -7.81
N ILE A 42 -8.67 9.40 -6.64
CA ILE A 42 -9.51 8.20 -6.53
C ILE A 42 -10.59 8.42 -5.47
N GLY A 43 -11.83 8.14 -5.85
CA GLY A 43 -12.94 8.04 -4.91
C GLY A 43 -13.20 6.59 -4.53
N PHE A 44 -13.28 6.29 -3.23
CA PHE A 44 -13.68 4.98 -2.72
C PHE A 44 -15.15 5.02 -2.30
N PHE A 45 -15.89 3.96 -2.64
CA PHE A 45 -17.30 3.80 -2.32
C PHE A 45 -17.54 2.41 -1.76
N ASP A 46 -18.58 2.28 -0.93
CA ASP A 46 -19.14 1.00 -0.51
C ASP A 46 -18.09 0.01 0.04
N THR A 47 -17.03 0.54 0.68
CA THR A 47 -15.97 -0.27 1.24
C THR A 47 -16.50 -1.01 2.45
N GLU A 48 -16.54 -2.33 2.36
CA GLU A 48 -17.02 -3.22 3.40
C GLU A 48 -15.94 -4.24 3.75
N TYR A 49 -15.74 -4.43 5.05
CA TYR A 49 -14.91 -5.49 5.59
C TYR A 49 -15.81 -6.57 6.18
N SER A 50 -15.49 -7.83 5.92
CA SER A 50 -16.31 -8.95 6.34
C SER A 50 -15.48 -10.17 6.69
N THR A 51 -16.08 -11.08 7.45
CA THR A 51 -15.55 -12.42 7.74
C THR A 51 -16.70 -13.41 7.72
N ASP A 52 -16.40 -14.71 7.78
CA ASP A 52 -17.41 -15.76 7.99
C ASP A 52 -18.12 -15.66 9.36
N LYS A 53 -17.56 -14.87 10.29
CA LYS A 53 -18.15 -14.61 11.60
C LYS A 53 -18.87 -13.26 11.62
N PRO A 54 -19.94 -13.13 12.43
CA PRO A 54 -20.60 -11.84 12.60
C PRO A 54 -19.61 -10.78 13.11
N VAL A 55 -19.53 -9.67 12.39
CA VAL A 55 -18.78 -8.49 12.85
C VAL A 55 -19.56 -7.83 13.98
N THR A 56 -18.93 -7.62 15.13
CA THR A 56 -19.55 -6.96 16.29
C THR A 56 -18.87 -5.63 16.54
N GLY A 57 -19.56 -4.51 16.25
CA GLY A 57 -19.00 -3.16 16.43
C GLY A 57 -18.10 -2.72 15.27
N ASP A 58 -17.16 -1.82 15.56
CA ASP A 58 -16.28 -1.17 14.57
C ASP A 58 -14.95 -1.94 14.33
N GLU A 59 -14.92 -3.23 14.66
CA GLU A 59 -13.71 -4.05 14.62
C GLU A 59 -14.02 -5.50 14.29
N ILE A 60 -13.13 -6.12 13.52
CA ILE A 60 -13.16 -7.56 13.24
C ILE A 60 -12.18 -8.27 14.18
N THR A 61 -12.60 -9.35 14.83
CA THR A 61 -11.71 -10.24 15.57
C THR A 61 -11.67 -11.63 14.94
N LEU A 62 -10.47 -12.13 14.64
CA LEU A 62 -10.24 -13.44 14.03
C LEU A 62 -8.98 -14.09 14.58
N LYS A 63 -8.83 -15.40 14.42
CA LYS A 63 -7.60 -16.12 14.79
C LYS A 63 -6.62 -16.17 13.63
N GLN A 64 -5.34 -16.39 13.92
CA GLN A 64 -4.35 -16.73 12.91
C GLN A 64 -4.86 -17.86 12.01
N GLY A 65 -4.70 -17.71 10.70
CA GLY A 65 -5.17 -18.67 9.71
C GLY A 65 -6.63 -18.48 9.28
N GLU A 66 -7.43 -17.65 9.96
CA GLU A 66 -8.79 -17.34 9.51
C GLU A 66 -8.78 -16.24 8.45
N GLU A 67 -9.69 -16.36 7.48
CA GLU A 67 -9.83 -15.41 6.38
C GLU A 67 -10.76 -14.24 6.73
N TRP A 68 -10.49 -13.11 6.11
CA TRP A 68 -11.32 -11.93 6.08
C TRP A 68 -11.25 -11.28 4.69
N HIS A 69 -12.27 -10.51 4.36
CA HIS A 69 -12.44 -9.91 3.05
C HIS A 69 -12.61 -8.41 3.16
N VAL A 70 -12.07 -7.69 2.19
CA VAL A 70 -12.42 -6.29 1.94
C VAL A 70 -12.88 -6.17 0.51
N LYS A 71 -14.07 -5.62 0.32
CA LYS A 71 -14.65 -5.35 -0.99
C LYS A 71 -15.15 -3.92 -1.07
N GLY A 72 -15.28 -3.40 -2.27
CA GLY A 72 -15.85 -2.07 -2.49
C GLY A 72 -15.75 -1.65 -3.94
N THR A 73 -16.04 -0.39 -4.18
CA THR A 73 -15.97 0.23 -5.50
C THR A 73 -14.97 1.38 -5.44
N MET A 74 -14.18 1.56 -6.50
CA MET A 74 -13.33 2.73 -6.66
C MET A 74 -13.57 3.37 -8.03
N LYS A 75 -13.47 4.69 -8.10
CA LYS A 75 -13.49 5.45 -9.36
C LYS A 75 -12.18 6.21 -9.52
N ILE A 76 -11.51 6.02 -10.66
CA ILE A 76 -10.38 6.85 -11.06
C ILE A 76 -10.96 8.16 -11.58
N LEU A 77 -10.67 9.27 -10.89
CA LEU A 77 -11.36 10.52 -11.18
C LEU A 77 -10.81 11.18 -12.46
N GLU A 78 -11.71 11.73 -13.25
CA GLU A 78 -11.42 12.45 -14.50
C GLU A 78 -10.58 13.71 -14.25
N THR A 79 -10.64 14.21 -13.01
CA THR A 79 -9.90 15.37 -12.48
C THR A 79 -8.46 15.06 -12.11
N TRP A 80 -7.94 13.88 -12.47
CA TRP A 80 -6.58 13.43 -12.14
C TRP A 80 -5.53 14.55 -12.26
N PRO A 81 -4.78 14.85 -11.19
CA PRO A 81 -3.86 15.99 -11.17
C PRO A 81 -2.81 15.89 -12.26
N LYS A 82 -2.49 17.02 -12.90
CA LYS A 82 -1.46 17.09 -13.95
C LYS A 82 -0.03 17.07 -13.41
N THR A 83 0.12 17.18 -12.10
CA THR A 83 1.42 17.21 -11.39
C THR A 83 1.98 15.82 -11.12
N ILE A 84 1.18 14.77 -11.35
CA ILE A 84 1.57 13.37 -11.20
C ILE A 84 1.32 12.62 -12.51
N ASP A 85 2.01 11.50 -12.71
CA ASP A 85 1.90 10.72 -13.93
C ASP A 85 0.47 10.22 -14.16
N PRO A 86 0.01 10.10 -15.42
CA PRO A 86 -1.31 9.55 -15.73
C PRO A 86 -1.49 8.14 -15.16
N PRO A 87 -2.72 7.80 -14.76
CA PRO A 87 -2.98 6.54 -14.07
C PRO A 87 -3.16 5.43 -15.11
N GLU A 88 -2.07 4.98 -15.74
CA GLU A 88 -2.12 3.95 -16.80
C GLU A 88 -1.95 2.53 -16.24
N VAL A 89 -1.17 2.39 -15.16
CA VAL A 89 -0.83 1.12 -14.53
C VAL A 89 -0.97 1.27 -13.02
N ALA A 90 -1.70 0.34 -12.39
CA ALA A 90 -1.80 0.31 -10.94
C ALA A 90 -1.84 -1.10 -10.37
N TYR A 91 -1.71 -1.16 -9.05
CA TYR A 91 -1.77 -2.38 -8.28
C TYR A 91 -2.70 -2.15 -7.08
N ILE A 92 -3.78 -2.91 -7.03
CA ILE A 92 -4.69 -2.89 -5.88
C ILE A 92 -4.09 -3.76 -4.78
N GLY A 93 -4.29 -3.39 -3.52
CA GLY A 93 -3.74 -4.12 -2.39
C GLY A 93 -4.36 -3.69 -1.07
N VAL A 94 -3.74 -4.13 0.02
CA VAL A 94 -4.06 -3.67 1.36
C VAL A 94 -2.77 -3.18 2.00
N THR A 95 -2.84 -2.08 2.73
CA THR A 95 -1.71 -1.56 3.51
C THR A 95 -1.98 -1.63 5.01
N THR A 96 -0.93 -1.96 5.76
CA THR A 96 -0.86 -2.03 7.23
C THR A 96 0.62 -2.16 7.65
N GLN A 97 0.91 -2.34 8.94
CA GLN A 97 2.26 -2.48 9.48
C GLN A 97 2.94 -3.84 9.15
N GLY A 98 3.27 -4.05 7.87
CA GLY A 98 3.94 -5.26 7.38
C GLY A 98 2.97 -6.42 7.08
N PRO A 99 3.46 -7.66 6.90
CA PRO A 99 2.63 -8.82 6.57
C PRO A 99 1.96 -9.39 7.83
N THR A 100 1.08 -8.59 8.44
CA THR A 100 0.25 -8.98 9.59
C THR A 100 -0.96 -9.80 9.18
N SER A 101 -1.38 -9.70 7.91
CA SER A 101 -2.19 -10.68 7.19
C SER A 101 -1.52 -11.01 5.85
N ILE A 102 -1.81 -12.19 5.29
CA ILE A 102 -1.35 -12.62 3.97
C ILE A 102 -2.50 -12.48 2.98
N MET A 103 -2.28 -11.81 1.85
CA MET A 103 -3.27 -11.71 0.79
C MET A 103 -3.32 -13.03 0.01
N THR A 104 -4.45 -13.72 0.04
CA THR A 104 -4.66 -15.01 -0.61
C THR A 104 -5.35 -14.87 -1.96
N LYS A 105 -6.19 -13.83 -2.12
CA LYS A 105 -6.89 -13.56 -3.38
C LYS A 105 -7.08 -12.07 -3.62
N ARG A 106 -7.06 -11.68 -4.89
CA ARG A 106 -7.45 -10.34 -5.35
C ARG A 106 -8.23 -10.44 -6.64
N VAL A 107 -9.37 -9.77 -6.67
CA VAL A 107 -10.30 -9.74 -7.79
C VAL A 107 -10.65 -8.30 -8.13
N VAL A 108 -10.67 -7.98 -9.42
CA VAL A 108 -11.22 -6.72 -9.95
C VAL A 108 -12.23 -7.04 -11.02
N ASN A 109 -13.44 -6.50 -10.89
CA ASN A 109 -14.55 -6.74 -11.82
C ASN A 109 -14.76 -8.24 -12.13
N GLY A 110 -14.68 -9.08 -11.09
CA GLY A 110 -14.86 -10.53 -11.19
C GLY A 110 -13.67 -11.32 -11.76
N LYS A 111 -12.55 -10.66 -12.12
CA LYS A 111 -11.35 -11.33 -12.65
C LYS A 111 -10.19 -11.30 -11.65
N ASP A 112 -9.49 -12.42 -11.50
CA ASP A 112 -8.32 -12.51 -10.63
C ASP A 112 -7.18 -11.62 -11.13
N THR A 113 -6.66 -10.76 -10.25
CA THR A 113 -5.62 -9.75 -10.54
C THR A 113 -4.43 -9.88 -9.56
N PRO A 114 -3.60 -10.92 -9.67
CA PRO A 114 -2.43 -11.08 -8.80
C PRO A 114 -1.35 -10.01 -9.04
N HIS A 115 -1.35 -9.39 -10.22
CA HIS A 115 -0.37 -8.42 -10.68
C HIS A 115 -1.01 -7.04 -10.95
N SER A 116 -0.21 -6.11 -11.44
CA SER A 116 -0.69 -4.79 -11.88
C SER A 116 -1.72 -4.90 -13.01
N ILE A 117 -2.65 -3.95 -13.01
CA ILE A 117 -3.72 -3.78 -13.98
C ILE A 117 -3.53 -2.49 -14.77
N ASN A 118 -4.11 -2.44 -15.96
CA ASN A 118 -4.24 -1.19 -16.70
C ASN A 118 -5.53 -0.49 -16.29
N LEU A 119 -5.53 0.83 -16.29
CA LEU A 119 -6.69 1.65 -15.99
C LEU A 119 -6.61 2.96 -16.79
N ASP A 120 -7.75 3.64 -16.86
CA ASP A 120 -7.91 4.96 -17.44
C ASP A 120 -8.69 5.88 -16.50
N ARG A 121 -8.64 7.18 -16.79
CA ARG A 121 -9.43 8.18 -16.05
C ARG A 121 -10.91 7.99 -16.34
N GLY A 122 -11.73 8.05 -15.31
CA GLY A 122 -13.16 7.80 -15.37
C GLY A 122 -13.55 6.35 -15.12
N ASP A 123 -12.60 5.42 -15.14
CA ASP A 123 -12.87 4.00 -14.89
C ASP A 123 -13.43 3.79 -13.48
N VAL A 124 -14.41 2.89 -13.41
CA VAL A 124 -15.00 2.40 -12.16
C VAL A 124 -14.65 0.92 -12.01
N PHE A 125 -14.19 0.54 -10.83
CA PHE A 125 -13.78 -0.83 -10.53
C PHE A 125 -14.41 -1.32 -9.23
N ASN A 126 -15.02 -2.49 -9.27
CA ASN A 126 -15.33 -3.27 -8.09
C ASN A 126 -14.09 -4.08 -7.72
N TYR A 127 -13.63 -3.96 -6.48
CA TYR A 127 -12.51 -4.73 -5.96
C TYR A 127 -12.96 -5.65 -4.84
N GLU A 128 -12.29 -6.79 -4.75
CA GLU A 128 -12.43 -7.74 -3.64
C GLU A 128 -11.06 -8.34 -3.34
N MET A 129 -10.69 -8.35 -2.07
CA MET A 129 -9.44 -8.94 -1.59
C MET A 129 -9.74 -9.85 -0.42
N THR A 130 -9.18 -11.06 -0.47
CA THR A 130 -9.20 -12.01 0.63
C THR A 130 -7.84 -12.05 1.28
N LEU A 131 -7.82 -11.97 2.61
CA LEU A 131 -6.62 -11.99 3.42
C LEU A 131 -6.79 -12.98 4.56
N GLN A 132 -5.68 -13.58 4.99
CA GLN A 132 -5.61 -14.51 6.10
C GLN A 132 -4.80 -13.91 7.25
N GLY A 133 -5.34 -13.91 8.47
CA GLY A 133 -4.66 -13.35 9.64
C GLY A 133 -3.35 -14.08 9.95
N ARG A 134 -2.24 -13.35 10.13
CA ARG A 134 -0.90 -13.93 10.36
C ARG A 134 -0.24 -13.51 11.66
N ARG A 135 -0.17 -12.23 12.00
CA ARG A 135 0.53 -11.75 13.21
C ARG A 135 -0.47 -11.32 14.27
N VAL A 136 -0.35 -11.90 15.46
CA VAL A 136 -1.15 -11.54 16.63
C VAL A 136 -1.01 -10.05 16.93
N GLY A 137 -2.13 -9.39 17.17
CA GLY A 137 -2.20 -7.96 17.47
C GLY A 137 -3.39 -7.26 16.83
N ARG A 138 -3.53 -5.97 17.15
CA ARG A 138 -4.59 -5.10 16.64
C ARG A 138 -4.01 -4.17 15.57
N TRP A 139 -4.48 -4.32 14.34
CA TRP A 139 -3.91 -3.67 13.17
C TRP A 139 -5.00 -2.92 12.40
N HIS A 140 -4.68 -1.75 11.88
CA HIS A 140 -5.61 -0.99 11.06
C HIS A 140 -5.24 -1.22 9.59
N TYR A 141 -6.19 -1.70 8.80
CA TYR A 141 -6.00 -2.08 7.41
C TYR A 141 -6.75 -1.11 6.51
N HIS A 142 -6.15 -0.75 5.37
CA HIS A 142 -6.82 0.04 4.33
C HIS A 142 -6.68 -0.67 2.98
N PRO A 143 -7.72 -0.72 2.13
CA PRO A 143 -7.52 -0.99 0.72
C PRO A 143 -6.66 0.14 0.15
N ILE A 144 -5.78 -0.22 -0.78
CA ILE A 144 -4.95 0.73 -1.50
C ILE A 144 -5.01 0.43 -2.98
N ILE A 145 -4.68 1.46 -3.75
CA ILE A 145 -4.30 1.31 -5.14
C ILE A 145 -3.02 2.12 -5.35
N GLY A 146 -1.94 1.40 -5.68
CA GLY A 146 -0.64 1.97 -6.01
C GLY A 146 -0.57 2.23 -7.50
N VAL A 147 -0.48 3.49 -7.90
CA VAL A 147 -0.40 3.93 -9.29
C VAL A 147 1.06 4.19 -9.66
N GLU A 148 1.50 3.63 -10.78
CA GLU A 148 2.86 3.82 -11.31
C GLU A 148 3.15 5.32 -11.50
N GLY A 149 4.29 5.81 -11.02
CA GLY A 149 4.68 7.22 -11.11
C GLY A 149 3.97 8.19 -10.14
N ALA A 150 2.88 7.78 -9.48
CA ALA A 150 2.13 8.64 -8.54
C ALA A 150 2.21 8.17 -7.07
N GLY A 151 2.40 6.88 -6.82
CA GLY A 151 2.40 6.30 -5.47
C GLY A 151 1.04 5.73 -5.08
N SER A 152 0.81 5.54 -3.77
CA SER A 152 -0.38 4.84 -3.27
C SER A 152 -1.44 5.80 -2.74
N VAL A 153 -2.67 5.58 -3.19
CA VAL A 153 -3.86 6.20 -2.61
C VAL A 153 -4.50 5.20 -1.64
N MET A 154 -4.80 5.65 -0.43
CA MET A 154 -5.38 4.82 0.63
C MET A 154 -6.89 5.05 0.72
N GLY A 155 -7.64 3.95 0.77
CA GLY A 155 -9.08 3.95 0.99
C GLY A 155 -9.46 3.92 2.48
N PRO A 156 -10.75 3.72 2.81
CA PRO A 156 -11.23 3.70 4.19
C PRO A 156 -10.65 2.56 5.02
N GLY A 157 -10.17 2.87 6.23
CA GLY A 157 -9.55 1.90 7.12
C GLY A 157 -10.51 1.21 8.09
N LEU A 158 -10.18 -0.01 8.51
CA LEU A 158 -10.84 -0.71 9.63
C LEU A 158 -9.82 -1.40 10.53
N TRP A 159 -10.10 -1.43 11.84
CA TRP A 159 -9.33 -2.20 12.80
C TRP A 159 -9.68 -3.69 12.72
N ILE A 160 -8.65 -4.53 12.71
CA ILE A 160 -8.76 -5.98 12.75
C ILE A 160 -7.81 -6.50 13.83
N ASN A 161 -8.36 -7.23 14.79
CA ASN A 161 -7.65 -7.90 15.85
C ASN A 161 -7.43 -9.37 15.50
N ILE A 162 -6.17 -9.78 15.50
CA ILE A 162 -5.73 -11.13 15.19
C ILE A 162 -5.29 -11.79 16.49
N GLU A 163 -5.96 -12.87 16.85
CA GLU A 163 -5.67 -13.69 18.03
C GLU A 163 -4.79 -14.89 17.66
N GLU A 164 -4.10 -15.43 18.66
CA GLU A 164 -3.26 -16.61 18.50
C GLU A 164 -4.11 -17.86 18.16
N ALA A 165 -3.67 -18.62 17.17
CA ALA A 165 -4.22 -19.94 16.89
C ALA A 165 -3.42 -21.04 17.61
N PRO A 166 -4.07 -22.13 18.08
CA PRO A 166 -3.34 -23.28 18.61
C PRO A 166 -2.40 -23.86 17.56
N GLY A 167 -1.09 -23.74 17.77
CA GLY A 167 -0.05 -24.19 16.83
C GLY A 167 0.60 -23.08 15.99
N GLY A 168 0.15 -21.83 16.15
CA GLY A 168 0.66 -20.68 15.42
C GLY A 168 0.12 -20.59 13.98
N PHE A 169 0.69 -19.68 13.20
CA PHE A 169 0.33 -19.49 11.81
C PHE A 169 1.02 -20.52 10.90
N SER A 170 0.28 -21.01 9.89
CA SER A 170 0.81 -21.80 8.78
C SER A 170 0.12 -21.36 7.49
N PHE A 171 0.82 -21.46 6.37
CA PHE A 171 0.29 -21.11 5.04
C PHE A 171 0.53 -22.24 4.03
N PRO A 172 -0.24 -23.34 4.12
CA PRO A 172 -0.09 -24.48 3.22
C PRO A 172 -0.56 -24.13 1.80
N VAL A 173 0.29 -24.37 0.82
CA VAL A 173 -0.01 -24.21 -0.61
C VAL A 173 0.31 -25.50 -1.35
N THR A 174 -0.63 -25.94 -2.19
CA THR A 174 -0.43 -27.08 -3.08
C THR A 174 0.24 -26.63 -4.37
N LEU A 175 1.40 -27.21 -4.66
CA LEU A 175 2.18 -26.98 -5.87
C LEU A 175 1.57 -27.70 -7.07
N ILE A 176 2.02 -27.36 -8.29
CA ILE A 176 1.55 -27.97 -9.54
C ILE A 176 1.81 -29.50 -9.57
N ASN A 177 2.86 -29.97 -8.89
CA ASN A 177 3.18 -31.39 -8.78
C ASN A 177 2.31 -32.14 -7.74
N GLY A 178 1.38 -31.45 -7.07
CA GLY A 178 0.49 -32.01 -6.04
C GLY A 178 1.06 -32.05 -4.62
N GLU A 179 2.32 -31.65 -4.42
CA GLU A 179 2.93 -31.54 -3.08
C GLU A 179 2.38 -30.32 -2.34
N THR A 180 2.05 -30.48 -1.06
CA THR A 180 1.68 -29.35 -0.19
C THR A 180 2.87 -28.91 0.63
N VAL A 181 3.19 -27.63 0.55
CA VAL A 181 4.29 -27.00 1.28
C VAL A 181 3.77 -25.85 2.13
N ASP A 182 4.31 -25.67 3.33
CA ASP A 182 3.99 -24.52 4.17
C ASP A 182 4.87 -23.32 3.80
N LEU A 183 4.32 -22.34 3.08
CA LEU A 183 5.05 -21.18 2.61
C LEU A 183 5.57 -20.26 3.72
N GLU A 184 5.06 -20.38 4.95
CA GLU A 184 5.63 -19.63 6.08
C GLU A 184 7.10 -20.04 6.35
N ASN A 185 7.45 -21.30 6.06
CA ASN A 185 8.75 -21.88 6.41
C ASN A 185 9.48 -22.52 5.21
N TYR A 186 8.83 -22.68 4.06
CA TYR A 186 9.36 -23.41 2.92
C TYR A 186 10.65 -22.78 2.38
N GLY A 187 11.70 -23.60 2.20
CA GLY A 187 13.00 -23.16 1.69
C GLY A 187 13.88 -22.35 2.66
N PHE A 188 13.34 -21.91 3.81
CA PHE A 188 14.05 -21.05 4.76
C PHE A 188 15.37 -21.68 5.25
N SER A 189 15.34 -22.96 5.63
CA SER A 189 16.52 -23.68 6.11
C SER A 189 17.63 -23.77 5.04
N LEU A 190 17.25 -24.00 3.78
CA LEU A 190 18.21 -24.09 2.67
C LEU A 190 18.89 -22.73 2.44
N VAL A 191 18.10 -21.66 2.37
CA VAL A 191 18.61 -20.29 2.19
C VAL A 191 19.57 -19.93 3.31
N TRP A 192 19.20 -20.18 4.57
CA TRP A 192 20.07 -19.89 5.72
C TRP A 192 21.36 -20.70 5.69
N THR A 193 21.28 -21.99 5.38
CA THR A 193 22.44 -22.87 5.37
C THR A 193 23.45 -22.42 4.32
N LEU A 194 23.00 -22.13 3.10
CA LEU A 194 23.87 -21.68 2.01
C LEU A 194 24.48 -20.29 2.29
N ASN A 195 23.68 -19.35 2.82
CA ASN A 195 24.19 -18.02 3.18
C ASN A 195 25.19 -18.09 4.33
N LEU A 196 24.94 -18.92 5.36
CA LEU A 196 25.86 -19.09 6.48
C LEU A 196 27.17 -19.75 6.04
N LEU A 197 27.10 -20.76 5.16
CA LEU A 197 28.30 -21.38 4.58
C LEU A 197 29.13 -20.35 3.81
N GLY A 198 28.49 -19.55 2.95
CA GLY A 198 29.14 -18.46 2.23
C GLY A 198 29.78 -17.43 3.17
N LEU A 199 29.05 -17.02 4.22
CA LEU A 199 29.56 -16.09 5.24
C LEU A 199 30.79 -16.65 5.95
N VAL A 200 30.77 -17.92 6.37
CA VAL A 200 31.91 -18.56 7.04
C VAL A 200 33.13 -18.63 6.12
N LEU A 201 32.95 -18.98 4.84
CA LEU A 201 34.03 -18.99 3.86
C LEU A 201 34.61 -17.59 3.64
N GLY A 202 33.75 -16.57 3.53
CA GLY A 202 34.17 -15.18 3.40
C GLY A 202 34.92 -14.67 4.64
N LEU A 203 34.43 -14.97 5.84
CA LEU A 203 35.10 -14.63 7.10
C LEU A 203 36.44 -15.35 7.24
N TRP A 204 36.51 -16.62 6.84
CA TRP A 204 37.77 -17.36 6.84
C TRP A 204 38.78 -16.77 5.86
N PHE A 205 38.34 -16.39 4.65
CA PHE A 205 39.20 -15.70 3.68
C PHE A 205 39.74 -14.39 4.25
N MET A 206 38.87 -13.56 4.83
CA MET A 206 39.27 -12.34 5.50
C MET A 206 40.26 -12.60 6.64
N TRP A 207 39.97 -13.59 7.48
CA TRP A 207 40.83 -13.98 8.60
C TRP A 207 42.22 -14.40 8.11
N HIS A 208 42.30 -15.26 7.09
CA HIS A 208 43.55 -15.75 6.51
C HIS A 208 44.47 -14.61 6.06
N TRP A 209 43.90 -13.57 5.46
CA TRP A 209 44.67 -12.44 4.92
C TRP A 209 44.98 -11.33 5.92
N THR A 210 44.15 -11.13 6.94
CA THR A 210 44.22 -9.94 7.81
C THR A 210 44.78 -10.22 9.21
N VAL A 211 44.56 -11.40 9.79
CA VAL A 211 44.95 -11.66 11.18
C VAL A 211 46.41 -12.08 11.32
N PRO A 212 46.93 -13.04 10.52
CA PRO A 212 48.34 -13.38 10.57
C PRO A 212 49.26 -12.27 10.00
N ARG A 213 48.69 -11.21 9.38
CA ARG A 213 49.44 -10.25 8.57
C ARG A 213 49.00 -8.81 8.85
N ALA A 214 49.83 -8.05 9.54
CA ALA A 214 49.53 -6.66 9.88
C ALA A 214 49.35 -5.79 8.62
N THR A 215 48.17 -5.19 8.49
CA THR A 215 47.74 -4.39 7.32
C THR A 215 48.62 -3.16 7.08
N ILE A 216 49.05 -2.48 8.14
CA ILE A 216 49.85 -1.24 8.07
C ILE A 216 51.25 -1.52 7.50
N THR A 217 51.90 -2.59 7.97
CA THR A 217 53.24 -2.98 7.51
C THR A 217 53.22 -3.38 6.03
N ARG A 218 52.20 -4.12 5.58
CA ARG A 218 52.08 -4.56 4.19
C ARG A 218 51.71 -3.42 3.25
N LEU A 219 50.92 -2.43 3.69
CA LEU A 219 50.63 -1.24 2.90
C LEU A 219 51.91 -0.47 2.57
N ALA A 220 52.81 -0.28 3.54
CA ALA A 220 54.08 0.41 3.33
C ALA A 220 55.03 -0.32 2.37
N ILE A 221 54.94 -1.66 2.29
CA ILE A 221 55.72 -2.49 1.36
C ILE A 221 55.07 -2.50 -0.03
N ASN A 222 53.74 -2.66 -0.11
CA ASN A 222 52.99 -2.63 -1.38
C ASN A 222 53.18 -1.32 -2.16
N LEU A 223 53.34 -0.19 -1.47
CA LEU A 223 53.62 1.12 -2.09
C LEU A 223 55.04 1.24 -2.69
N LYS A 224 55.93 0.26 -2.43
CA LYS A 224 57.34 0.28 -2.85
C LYS A 224 57.69 -0.81 -3.86
N ILE A 225 56.81 -1.77 -4.11
CA ILE A 225 57.00 -2.83 -5.10
C ILE A 225 56.29 -2.48 -6.41
N GLY A 226 56.73 -3.08 -7.52
CA GLY A 226 56.12 -2.86 -8.83
C GLY A 226 54.72 -3.46 -8.94
N LEU A 227 53.89 -2.94 -9.85
CA LEU A 227 52.48 -3.32 -10.03
C LEU A 227 52.24 -4.82 -10.34
N HIS A 228 53.28 -5.54 -10.75
CA HIS A 228 53.25 -6.97 -11.09
C HIS A 228 54.12 -7.84 -10.17
N ASP A 229 54.68 -7.25 -9.12
CA ASP A 229 55.47 -7.97 -8.12
C ASP A 229 54.55 -8.53 -7.03
N THR A 230 54.66 -9.83 -6.77
CA THR A 230 53.86 -10.51 -5.75
C THR A 230 54.40 -10.29 -4.32
N GLY A 231 55.58 -9.69 -4.21
CA GLY A 231 56.24 -9.32 -2.97
C GLY A 231 56.57 -10.54 -2.09
N ASP A 232 56.82 -11.69 -2.71
CA ASP A 232 57.16 -12.94 -2.03
C ASP A 232 58.46 -12.82 -1.24
N ASP A 233 59.46 -12.11 -1.78
CA ASP A 233 60.70 -11.72 -1.11
C ASP A 233 60.46 -10.94 0.20
N PHE A 234 59.35 -10.19 0.27
CA PHE A 234 58.94 -9.42 1.44
C PHE A 234 57.91 -10.14 2.30
N GLY A 235 57.62 -11.41 1.99
CA GLY A 235 56.63 -12.23 2.70
C GLY A 235 55.18 -11.76 2.51
N LEU A 236 54.90 -10.97 1.48
CA LEU A 236 53.56 -10.49 1.18
C LEU A 236 52.67 -11.66 0.73
N ILE A 237 53.00 -12.33 -0.37
CA ILE A 237 52.30 -13.54 -0.84
C ILE A 237 53.32 -14.68 -0.87
N GLN A 238 53.10 -15.73 -0.07
CA GLN A 238 54.00 -16.87 0.04
C GLN A 238 53.51 -18.05 -0.81
N PRO A 239 54.39 -19.01 -1.19
CA PRO A 239 54.00 -20.22 -1.92
C PRO A 239 52.82 -21.00 -1.30
N LYS A 240 52.75 -21.02 0.05
CA LYS A 240 51.63 -21.64 0.78
C LYS A 240 50.29 -20.95 0.51
N ASP A 241 50.29 -19.66 0.20
CA ASP A 241 49.08 -18.89 -0.06
C ASP A 241 48.46 -19.27 -1.39
N TYR A 242 49.28 -19.47 -2.42
CA TYR A 242 48.81 -20.01 -3.70
C TYR A 242 48.12 -21.35 -3.50
N LYS A 243 48.74 -22.28 -2.76
CA LYS A 243 48.14 -23.58 -2.45
C LYS A 243 46.81 -23.45 -1.70
N VAL A 244 46.73 -22.55 -0.73
CA VAL A 244 45.50 -22.30 0.04
C VAL A 244 44.41 -21.67 -0.84
N MET A 245 44.77 -20.77 -1.76
CA MET A 245 43.83 -20.16 -2.72
C MET A 245 43.38 -21.16 -3.78
N ASP A 246 44.25 -22.04 -4.27
CA ASP A 246 43.88 -23.11 -5.21
C ASP A 246 42.89 -24.07 -4.58
N ILE A 247 43.13 -24.48 -3.32
CA ILE A 247 42.20 -25.31 -2.56
C ILE A 247 40.85 -24.60 -2.41
N LEU A 248 40.86 -23.31 -2.03
CA LEU A 248 39.63 -22.54 -1.90
C LEU A 248 38.88 -22.45 -3.23
N ALA A 249 39.57 -22.17 -4.33
CA ALA A 249 38.99 -22.08 -5.67
C ALA A 249 38.34 -23.40 -6.09
N VAL A 250 39.05 -24.53 -5.91
CA VAL A 250 38.51 -25.87 -6.19
C VAL A 250 37.29 -26.17 -5.32
N LEU A 251 37.35 -25.87 -4.01
CA LEU A 251 36.21 -26.04 -3.11
C LEU A 251 35.01 -25.20 -3.54
N THR A 252 35.21 -23.94 -3.95
CA THR A 252 34.15 -23.07 -4.45
C THR A 252 33.52 -23.63 -5.72
N ILE A 253 34.32 -24.11 -6.67
CA ILE A 253 33.80 -24.74 -7.90
C ILE A 253 32.97 -25.98 -7.57
N ILE A 254 33.46 -26.84 -6.66
CA ILE A 254 32.74 -28.04 -6.22
C ILE A 254 31.41 -27.65 -5.56
N LEU A 255 31.41 -26.66 -4.66
CA LEU A 255 30.20 -26.19 -3.99
C LEU A 255 29.18 -25.62 -4.97
N LEU A 256 29.63 -24.82 -5.95
CA LEU A 256 28.76 -24.28 -6.99
C LEU A 256 28.17 -25.38 -7.88
N GLY A 257 29.01 -26.31 -8.36
CA GLY A 257 28.57 -27.42 -9.21
C GLY A 257 27.61 -28.36 -8.49
N ALA A 258 27.93 -28.74 -7.25
CA ALA A 258 27.09 -29.58 -6.41
C ALA A 258 25.76 -28.89 -6.05
N GLY A 259 25.81 -27.59 -5.71
CA GLY A 259 24.61 -26.80 -5.41
C GLY A 259 23.70 -26.65 -6.62
N TYR A 260 24.25 -26.37 -7.80
CA TYR A 260 23.51 -26.31 -9.06
C TYR A 260 22.84 -27.65 -9.37
N TRP A 261 23.59 -28.75 -9.28
CA TRP A 261 23.06 -30.08 -9.55
C TRP A 261 21.97 -30.49 -8.54
N TYR A 262 22.19 -30.23 -7.25
CA TYR A 262 21.18 -30.45 -6.21
C TYR A 262 19.90 -29.67 -6.52
N GLY A 263 20.00 -28.38 -6.83
CA GLY A 263 18.84 -27.55 -7.19
C GLY A 263 18.07 -28.10 -8.39
N ALA A 264 18.78 -28.48 -9.46
CA ALA A 264 18.18 -29.05 -10.66
C ALA A 264 17.50 -30.41 -10.42
N ALA A 265 18.07 -31.25 -9.54
CA ALA A 265 17.53 -32.56 -9.22
C ALA A 265 16.35 -32.50 -8.24
N THR A 266 16.39 -31.61 -7.25
CA THR A 266 15.33 -31.46 -6.23
C THR A 266 14.13 -30.71 -6.77
N TYR A 267 14.33 -29.72 -7.65
CA TYR A 267 13.27 -28.85 -8.17
C TYR A 267 13.19 -28.91 -9.71
N PRO A 268 12.84 -30.07 -10.30
CA PRO A 268 12.69 -30.18 -11.74
C PRO A 268 11.47 -29.37 -12.21
N GLY A 269 11.64 -28.58 -13.28
CA GLY A 269 10.51 -27.86 -13.91
C GLY A 269 10.17 -26.50 -13.30
N GLY A 270 11.14 -25.81 -12.69
CA GLY A 270 10.98 -24.41 -12.29
C GLY A 270 10.54 -23.52 -13.46
N ILE A 271 9.50 -22.72 -13.24
CA ILE A 271 9.02 -21.73 -14.21
C ILE A 271 9.56 -20.34 -13.86
N PRO A 272 9.79 -19.45 -14.85
CA PRO A 272 10.17 -18.07 -14.56
C PRO A 272 9.06 -17.35 -13.78
N GLN A 273 9.42 -16.26 -13.11
CA GLN A 273 8.43 -15.37 -12.49
C GLN A 273 7.42 -14.92 -13.55
N GLN A 274 6.14 -15.12 -13.24
CA GLN A 274 5.06 -14.75 -14.14
C GLN A 274 4.78 -13.26 -14.00
N VAL A 275 4.62 -12.56 -15.12
CA VAL A 275 4.19 -11.16 -15.15
C VAL A 275 3.07 -11.07 -16.17
N ILE A 276 1.91 -10.59 -15.73
CA ILE A 276 0.72 -10.43 -16.56
C ILE A 276 0.14 -9.09 -16.20
N ARG A 277 -0.02 -8.21 -17.19
CA ARG A 277 -0.76 -6.95 -17.05
C ARG A 277 -1.93 -7.00 -18.02
N PHE A 278 -3.10 -6.60 -17.57
CA PHE A 278 -4.29 -6.57 -18.40
C PHE A 278 -5.22 -5.46 -17.94
N ALA A 279 -6.02 -4.94 -18.87
CA ALA A 279 -7.19 -4.14 -18.54
C ALA A 279 -8.25 -5.06 -17.90
N PRO A 280 -8.70 -4.80 -16.65
CA PRO A 280 -9.79 -5.53 -16.06
C PRO A 280 -11.03 -5.49 -16.97
N PRO A 281 -11.96 -6.46 -16.86
CA PRO A 281 -13.25 -6.34 -17.51
C PRO A 281 -13.91 -5.01 -17.12
N GLU A 282 -14.65 -4.36 -18.02
CA GLU A 282 -15.39 -3.16 -17.66
C GLU A 282 -16.38 -3.48 -16.53
N ALA A 283 -16.43 -2.61 -15.51
CA ALA A 283 -17.48 -2.71 -14.50
C ALA A 283 -18.84 -2.34 -15.12
N HIS A 284 -19.91 -2.55 -14.36
CA HIS A 284 -21.18 -1.91 -14.66
C HIS A 284 -20.97 -0.39 -14.75
N GLN A 285 -21.16 0.18 -15.94
CA GLN A 285 -21.11 1.63 -16.12
C GLN A 285 -22.35 2.25 -15.47
N ASP A 286 -22.13 3.27 -14.64
CA ASP A 286 -23.23 4.04 -14.07
C ASP A 286 -24.09 4.62 -15.21
N ALA A 287 -25.40 4.61 -15.03
CA ALA A 287 -26.32 5.16 -16.02
C ALA A 287 -26.02 6.66 -16.20
N ASN A 288 -26.02 7.18 -17.42
CA ASN A 288 -25.72 8.58 -17.67
C ASN A 288 -26.99 9.38 -17.90
N PHE A 289 -27.45 10.09 -16.86
CA PHE A 289 -28.67 10.89 -16.90
C PHE A 289 -28.53 12.26 -16.22
N VAL A 290 -27.31 12.70 -15.91
CA VAL A 290 -27.04 13.96 -15.22
C VAL A 290 -25.96 14.76 -15.92
N SER A 291 -26.19 16.05 -16.08
CA SER A 291 -25.16 17.02 -16.44
C SER A 291 -25.01 18.04 -15.31
N ILE A 292 -23.78 18.23 -14.82
CA ILE A 292 -23.47 19.20 -13.76
C ILE A 292 -22.58 20.31 -14.29
N LYS A 293 -22.85 21.54 -13.84
CA LYS A 293 -21.93 22.67 -13.96
C LYS A 293 -21.63 23.25 -12.59
N ALA A 294 -20.35 23.39 -12.27
CA ALA A 294 -19.88 24.16 -11.14
C ALA A 294 -19.59 25.60 -11.61
N LEU A 295 -20.57 26.49 -11.50
CA LEU A 295 -20.45 27.89 -11.95
C LEU A 295 -19.84 28.81 -10.89
N GLU A 296 -19.88 28.39 -9.62
CA GLU A 296 -19.39 29.15 -8.47
C GLU A 296 -18.23 28.41 -7.77
N GLN A 297 -17.63 29.06 -6.78
CA GLN A 297 -16.60 28.45 -5.93
C GLN A 297 -17.25 27.68 -4.78
N ALA A 298 -16.62 26.56 -4.39
CA ALA A 298 -16.94 25.89 -3.14
C ALA A 298 -16.58 26.81 -1.96
N LYS A 299 -17.40 26.81 -0.91
CA LYS A 299 -17.15 27.61 0.30
C LYS A 299 -16.87 26.68 1.46
N TYR A 300 -15.85 27.00 2.25
CA TYR A 300 -15.60 26.30 3.50
C TYR A 300 -15.76 27.25 4.67
N ASP A 301 -16.78 27.02 5.50
CA ASP A 301 -16.92 27.72 6.76
C ASP A 301 -16.11 27.03 7.86
N VAL A 302 -14.97 27.64 8.21
CA VAL A 302 -14.03 27.11 9.20
C VAL A 302 -14.65 27.05 10.61
N ALA A 303 -15.44 28.05 11.00
CA ALA A 303 -16.05 28.07 12.33
C ALA A 303 -17.20 27.05 12.45
N GLY A 304 -17.91 26.83 11.35
CA GLY A 304 -19.01 25.88 11.25
C GLY A 304 -18.59 24.45 10.94
N HIS A 305 -17.33 24.20 10.56
CA HIS A 305 -16.86 22.93 10.00
C HIS A 305 -17.72 22.46 8.81
N THR A 306 -18.07 23.40 7.93
CA THR A 306 -19.08 23.16 6.88
C THR A 306 -18.54 23.45 5.49
N LEU A 307 -18.56 22.43 4.63
CA LEU A 307 -18.32 22.56 3.21
C LEU A 307 -19.64 22.82 2.49
N VAL A 308 -19.67 23.82 1.61
CA VAL A 308 -20.83 24.20 0.79
C VAL A 308 -20.44 24.18 -0.69
N LEU A 309 -21.17 23.39 -1.49
CA LEU A 309 -20.97 23.24 -2.93
C LEU A 309 -22.20 23.77 -3.68
N PRO A 310 -22.13 24.98 -4.27
CA PRO A 310 -23.14 25.47 -5.20
C PRO A 310 -22.98 24.84 -6.59
N ILE A 311 -23.96 24.08 -7.06
CA ILE A 311 -23.93 23.41 -8.37
C ILE A 311 -25.20 23.66 -9.19
N GLU A 312 -25.08 23.74 -10.51
CA GLU A 312 -26.21 23.71 -11.45
C GLU A 312 -26.31 22.31 -12.03
N VAL A 313 -27.46 21.65 -11.87
CA VAL A 313 -27.69 20.28 -12.30
C VAL A 313 -28.80 20.26 -13.33
N THR A 314 -28.60 19.52 -14.42
CA THR A 314 -29.63 19.22 -15.42
C THR A 314 -29.90 17.73 -15.44
N ASN A 315 -31.16 17.33 -15.29
CA ASN A 315 -31.59 15.95 -15.51
C ASN A 315 -31.73 15.71 -17.01
N THR A 316 -30.88 14.86 -17.59
CA THR A 316 -30.95 14.47 -19.00
C THR A 316 -31.61 13.11 -19.22
N GLY A 317 -32.10 12.47 -18.15
CA GLY A 317 -32.87 11.24 -18.18
C GLY A 317 -34.36 11.47 -18.43
N ASP A 318 -35.13 10.40 -18.23
CA ASP A 318 -36.56 10.28 -18.49
C ASP A 318 -37.42 10.15 -17.22
N SER A 319 -36.79 10.10 -16.04
CA SER A 319 -37.42 9.95 -14.73
C SER A 319 -36.93 11.02 -13.73
N PRO A 320 -37.74 11.41 -12.72
CA PRO A 320 -37.28 12.31 -11.66
C PRO A 320 -36.09 11.73 -10.90
N MET A 321 -35.16 12.60 -10.49
CA MET A 321 -33.95 12.21 -9.76
C MET A 321 -33.69 13.10 -8.53
N THR A 322 -32.92 12.59 -7.59
CA THR A 322 -32.47 13.31 -6.39
C THR A 322 -30.97 13.10 -6.17
N VAL A 323 -30.36 13.97 -5.36
CA VAL A 323 -29.00 13.76 -4.86
C VAL A 323 -29.07 12.81 -3.67
N SER A 324 -28.40 11.66 -3.76
CA SER A 324 -28.36 10.65 -2.70
C SER A 324 -27.11 10.74 -1.84
N GLY A 325 -26.01 11.30 -2.35
CA GLY A 325 -24.78 11.42 -1.58
C GLY A 325 -23.69 12.27 -2.21
N PHE A 326 -22.64 12.50 -1.43
CA PHE A 326 -21.38 13.09 -1.86
C PHE A 326 -20.23 12.28 -1.27
N ASN A 327 -19.25 11.94 -2.11
CA ASN A 327 -18.07 11.18 -1.73
C ASN A 327 -16.81 11.94 -2.10
N THR A 328 -15.80 11.96 -1.24
CA THR A 328 -14.50 12.53 -1.58
C THR A 328 -13.37 11.80 -0.86
N SER A 329 -12.39 11.34 -1.63
CA SER A 329 -11.32 10.46 -1.14
C SER A 329 -11.92 9.25 -0.38
N THR A 330 -11.83 9.23 0.95
CA THR A 330 -12.36 8.20 1.86
C THR A 330 -13.63 8.60 2.59
N LEU A 331 -14.09 9.85 2.43
CA LEU A 331 -15.26 10.38 3.13
C LEU A 331 -16.54 10.18 2.32
N VAL A 332 -17.57 9.70 3.00
CA VAL A 332 -18.90 9.40 2.45
C VAL A 332 -19.93 10.22 3.22
N PHE A 333 -20.73 11.01 2.51
CA PHE A 333 -21.86 11.78 3.05
C PHE A 333 -23.14 11.36 2.35
N ASN A 334 -24.15 10.93 3.11
CA ASN A 334 -25.43 10.45 2.56
C ASN A 334 -26.55 11.43 2.86
N SER A 335 -27.50 11.62 1.93
CA SER A 335 -28.63 12.55 2.16
C SER A 335 -29.63 12.00 3.19
N ASN A 336 -29.70 10.68 3.32
CA ASN A 336 -30.57 9.95 4.24
C ASN A 336 -29.83 9.37 5.47
N ALA A 337 -28.67 9.94 5.83
CA ALA A 337 -27.88 9.45 6.97
C ALA A 337 -28.71 9.39 8.27
N SER A 338 -28.57 8.31 9.03
CA SER A 338 -29.17 8.18 10.36
C SER A 338 -28.56 9.20 11.34
N SER A 339 -29.23 9.49 12.46
CA SER A 339 -28.73 10.38 13.50
C SER A 339 -27.29 10.02 13.92
N GLY A 340 -26.35 10.95 13.75
CA GLY A 340 -24.92 10.77 14.02
C GLY A 340 -24.08 10.28 12.83
N GLY A 341 -24.70 9.97 11.68
CA GLY A 341 -24.01 9.71 10.42
C GLY A 341 -23.66 10.98 9.65
N ARG A 342 -22.70 10.88 8.74
CA ARG A 342 -22.26 12.00 7.90
C ARG A 342 -23.32 12.33 6.87
N GLN A 343 -23.91 13.53 6.98
CA GLN A 343 -25.03 13.95 6.15
C GLN A 343 -24.62 14.97 5.09
N VAL A 344 -25.16 14.84 3.89
CA VAL A 344 -25.21 15.93 2.89
C VAL A 344 -26.61 16.53 2.86
N ASN A 345 -26.71 17.82 3.20
CA ASN A 345 -27.95 18.57 3.11
C ASN A 345 -28.06 19.18 1.71
N VAL A 346 -29.20 18.99 1.05
CA VAL A 346 -29.42 19.42 -0.34
C VAL A 346 -30.54 20.44 -0.36
N GLU A 347 -30.26 21.64 -0.86
CA GLU A 347 -31.24 22.74 -0.95
C GLU A 347 -31.34 23.28 -2.38
N PRO A 348 -32.55 23.35 -2.98
CA PRO A 348 -33.79 22.72 -2.51
C PRO A 348 -33.71 21.19 -2.57
N SER A 349 -34.46 20.49 -1.71
CA SER A 349 -34.45 19.02 -1.61
C SER A 349 -35.43 18.31 -2.54
N ASP A 350 -36.26 19.07 -3.27
CA ASP A 350 -37.24 18.52 -4.20
C ASP A 350 -36.57 17.80 -5.39
N ALA A 351 -37.24 16.78 -5.92
CA ALA A 351 -36.79 16.06 -7.10
C ALA A 351 -36.54 16.99 -8.31
N ILE A 352 -35.59 16.59 -9.15
CA ILE A 352 -35.24 17.25 -10.41
C ILE A 352 -35.90 16.46 -11.53
N TYR A 353 -36.88 17.06 -12.20
CA TYR A 353 -37.67 16.40 -13.24
C TYR A 353 -36.89 16.30 -14.56
N PRO A 354 -37.28 15.39 -15.47
CA PRO A 354 -36.66 15.25 -16.79
C PRO A 354 -36.53 16.58 -17.54
N ASN A 355 -35.34 16.86 -18.09
CA ASN A 355 -34.96 18.10 -18.78
C ASN A 355 -35.02 19.38 -17.92
N GLU A 356 -35.24 19.27 -16.61
CA GLU A 356 -35.16 20.40 -15.69
C GLU A 356 -33.69 20.71 -15.35
N THR A 357 -33.33 21.99 -15.42
CA THR A 357 -32.09 22.53 -14.85
C THR A 357 -32.42 23.21 -13.53
N LYS A 358 -31.72 22.82 -12.46
CA LYS A 358 -31.94 23.35 -11.10
C LYS A 358 -30.60 23.70 -10.45
N SER A 359 -30.56 24.86 -9.80
CA SER A 359 -29.43 25.24 -8.93
C SER A 359 -29.63 24.60 -7.56
N LEU A 360 -28.63 23.86 -7.10
CA LEU A 360 -28.60 23.17 -5.82
C LEU A 360 -27.44 23.67 -4.97
N THR A 361 -27.64 23.68 -3.66
CA THR A 361 -26.61 23.89 -2.66
C THR A 361 -26.47 22.64 -1.83
N LEU A 362 -25.29 22.01 -1.88
CA LEU A 362 -24.96 20.85 -1.06
C LEU A 362 -24.14 21.33 0.14
N SER A 363 -24.61 21.07 1.35
CA SER A 363 -23.93 21.48 2.59
C SER A 363 -23.60 20.27 3.46
N MET A 364 -22.33 20.13 3.84
CA MET A 364 -21.82 19.01 4.64
C MET A 364 -21.09 19.55 5.86
N ARG A 365 -21.72 19.43 7.03
CA ARG A 365 -21.21 19.91 8.31
C ARG A 365 -20.68 18.75 9.15
N ASP A 366 -19.37 18.69 9.34
CA ASP A 366 -18.72 17.61 10.08
C ASP A 366 -17.28 17.98 10.46
N THR A 367 -16.81 17.62 11.66
CA THR A 367 -15.43 17.89 12.10
C THR A 367 -14.40 17.02 11.39
N VAL A 368 -14.84 15.98 10.68
CA VAL A 368 -13.98 15.09 9.88
C VAL A 368 -13.17 15.86 8.83
N TRP A 369 -13.67 17.00 8.35
CA TRP A 369 -12.97 17.83 7.38
C TRP A 369 -11.61 18.30 7.91
N GLU A 370 -11.51 18.66 9.19
CA GLU A 370 -10.26 18.96 9.87
C GLU A 370 -9.54 17.72 10.37
N GLU A 371 -10.25 16.76 10.98
CA GLU A 371 -9.64 15.57 11.58
C GLU A 371 -8.89 14.72 10.55
N GLU A 372 -9.41 14.65 9.32
CA GLU A 372 -8.80 13.97 8.19
C GLU A 372 -8.00 14.91 7.26
N ARG A 373 -7.90 16.20 7.62
CA ARG A 373 -7.19 17.24 6.87
C ARG A 373 -7.58 17.28 5.40
N MET A 374 -8.88 17.38 5.14
CA MET A 374 -9.45 17.32 3.81
C MET A 374 -9.68 18.68 3.16
N MET A 375 -9.49 19.78 3.90
CA MET A 375 -9.52 21.12 3.31
C MET A 375 -8.12 21.56 2.87
N PRO A 376 -7.89 21.79 1.55
CA PRO A 376 -6.59 22.12 0.97
C PRO A 376 -6.20 23.59 1.20
N ILE A 377 -6.54 24.17 2.35
CA ILE A 377 -6.24 25.57 2.67
C ILE A 377 -4.74 25.70 2.89
N GLY A 378 -4.07 26.47 2.03
CA GLY A 378 -2.61 26.66 2.05
C GLY A 378 -1.83 25.65 1.22
N GLU A 379 -2.49 24.68 0.57
CA GLU A 379 -1.83 23.73 -0.34
C GLU A 379 -1.61 24.35 -1.74
N ALA A 380 -0.80 23.67 -2.57
CA ALA A 380 -0.47 24.13 -3.92
C ALA A 380 -1.70 24.31 -4.84
N LEU A 381 -2.81 23.62 -4.53
CA LEU A 381 -4.08 23.76 -5.24
C LEU A 381 -5.25 23.80 -4.26
N MET A 382 -5.83 24.98 -4.09
CA MET A 382 -7.04 25.20 -3.28
C MET A 382 -8.30 24.84 -4.07
N SER A 383 -8.58 23.55 -4.18
CA SER A 383 -9.82 23.06 -4.82
C SER A 383 -10.36 21.84 -4.11
N VAL A 384 -11.68 21.79 -3.96
CA VAL A 384 -12.37 20.59 -3.50
C VAL A 384 -12.77 19.76 -4.70
N THR A 385 -12.61 18.45 -4.58
CA THR A 385 -13.03 17.50 -5.60
C THR A 385 -13.74 16.35 -4.95
N GLY A 386 -14.76 15.82 -5.61
CA GLY A 386 -15.51 14.68 -5.13
C GLY A 386 -16.49 14.19 -6.17
N VAL A 387 -17.31 13.23 -5.77
CA VAL A 387 -18.28 12.56 -6.62
C VAL A 387 -19.65 12.76 -5.99
N VAL A 388 -20.54 13.44 -6.72
CA VAL A 388 -21.95 13.60 -6.36
C VAL A 388 -22.70 12.40 -6.92
N THR A 389 -23.45 11.72 -6.07
CA THR A 389 -24.28 10.57 -6.44
C THR A 389 -25.71 11.02 -6.63
N PHE A 390 -26.27 10.72 -7.80
CA PHE A 390 -27.68 10.89 -8.12
C PHE A 390 -28.37 9.55 -8.21
N GLU A 391 -29.62 9.50 -7.77
CA GLU A 391 -30.48 8.34 -7.88
C GLU A 391 -31.79 8.75 -8.54
N ASN A 392 -32.25 7.96 -9.52
CA ASN A 392 -33.55 8.17 -10.16
C ASN A 392 -34.65 7.30 -9.50
N GLN A 393 -35.90 7.50 -9.87
CA GLN A 393 -37.02 6.71 -9.32
C GLN A 393 -36.95 5.20 -9.62
N ASP A 394 -36.21 4.79 -10.64
CA ASP A 394 -36.01 3.39 -11.01
C ASP A 394 -34.88 2.71 -10.21
N GLY A 395 -34.17 3.46 -9.34
CA GLY A 395 -33.04 2.98 -8.56
C GLY A 395 -31.71 2.95 -9.32
N HIS A 396 -31.64 3.57 -10.50
CA HIS A 396 -30.39 3.75 -11.23
C HIS A 396 -29.55 4.85 -10.57
N ILE A 397 -28.24 4.58 -10.47
CA ILE A 397 -27.26 5.47 -9.87
C ILE A 397 -26.43 6.13 -10.97
N ASN A 398 -26.16 7.43 -10.82
CA ASN A 398 -25.19 8.16 -11.62
C ASN A 398 -24.19 8.93 -10.73
N ARG A 399 -22.91 8.55 -10.79
CA ARG A 399 -21.81 9.17 -10.05
C ARG A 399 -21.04 10.16 -10.92
N ILE A 400 -21.23 11.46 -10.65
CA ILE A 400 -20.59 12.54 -11.41
C ILE A 400 -19.48 13.20 -10.58
N THR A 401 -18.29 13.29 -11.16
CA THR A 401 -17.16 13.97 -10.56
C THR A 401 -17.33 15.48 -10.67
N VAL A 402 -17.14 16.20 -9.57
CA VAL A 402 -17.17 17.66 -9.49
C VAL A 402 -15.85 18.17 -8.91
N GLN A 403 -15.32 19.24 -9.50
CA GLN A 403 -14.15 19.94 -8.99
C GLN A 403 -14.45 21.44 -8.99
N MET A 404 -14.16 22.08 -7.87
CA MET A 404 -14.46 23.50 -7.64
C MET A 404 -13.28 24.16 -6.94
N PRO A 405 -12.85 25.37 -7.36
CA PRO A 405 -11.96 26.18 -6.54
C PRO A 405 -12.59 26.43 -5.16
N LEU A 406 -11.76 26.40 -4.11
CA LEU A 406 -12.19 26.56 -2.73
C LEU A 406 -11.99 28.00 -2.25
N ASN A 407 -13.01 28.55 -1.61
CA ASN A 407 -12.98 29.82 -0.92
C ASN A 407 -13.28 29.64 0.59
N PRO A 408 -12.25 29.61 1.46
CA PRO A 408 -12.46 29.46 2.89
C PRO A 408 -12.90 30.78 3.55
N SER A 409 -13.72 30.68 4.61
CA SER A 409 -14.15 31.86 5.39
C SER A 409 -13.02 32.46 6.23
N SER A 410 -11.99 31.67 6.55
CA SER A 410 -10.79 32.10 7.26
C SER A 410 -9.58 31.26 6.83
N PHE A 411 -8.39 31.87 6.81
CA PHE A 411 -7.12 31.18 6.61
C PHE A 411 -6.40 30.89 7.93
N THR A 412 -6.57 31.76 8.92
CA THR A 412 -5.82 31.71 10.18
C THR A 412 -6.43 30.78 11.21
N ASP A 413 -7.76 30.59 11.14
CA ASP A 413 -8.50 29.84 12.17
C ASP A 413 -8.63 28.36 11.82
N TYR A 414 -8.13 27.95 10.65
CA TYR A 414 -8.13 26.56 10.22
C TYR A 414 -7.03 25.78 10.96
N SER A 415 -7.42 24.84 11.80
CA SER A 415 -6.49 24.04 12.62
C SER A 415 -5.48 23.23 11.79
N GLY A 416 -5.83 22.90 10.54
CA GLY A 416 -4.93 22.25 9.59
C GLY A 416 -3.79 23.16 9.09
N ALA A 417 -3.90 24.48 9.21
CA ALA A 417 -2.88 25.43 8.76
C ALA A 417 -1.65 25.51 9.70
N ALA A 418 -1.76 25.03 10.95
CA ALA A 418 -0.70 25.10 11.96
C ALA A 418 0.54 24.21 11.66
N TYR A 419 0.54 23.51 10.53
CA TYR A 419 1.61 22.61 10.11
C TYR A 419 2.48 23.16 8.96
N PHE A 420 2.24 24.42 8.54
CA PHE A 420 3.05 25.15 7.56
C PHE A 420 3.93 26.22 8.19
#